data_AF-A0A946SZY2-F1
#
_entry.id   AF-A0A946SZY2-F1
#
_cell.length_a   1.000
_cell.length_b   1.000
_cell.length_c   1.000
_cell.angle_alpha   90.00
_cell.angle_beta   90.00
_cell.angle_gamma   90.00
#
_symmetry.space_group_name_H-M   'P 1'
#
loop_
_entity.id
_entity.type
_entity.pdbx_description
1 polymer ?
#
loop_
_entity_poly.entity_id
_entity_poly.type
_entity_poly.pdbx_seq_one_letter_code
_entity_poly.pdbx_strand_id
1 'polypeptide(L)'
;MKFFNNLFKGNPRTNKSKEGQEREQSKFMPKVKVAIEERFIVNFIDNGGKFLYSENYNELNENLSLILKENNWIKEDLLIINNKIKSNYKLPNSIKVNQENPKCFVTDCENLIANDGSVLISSNQIEEKNLSGFPNNLIILSDTKKFKNNIGEGLAEIKSKSKKIPSNITTIKNFHSSQEKGFLSYGTNAKNLYLILLEKGTI
;
A
#
# COMPACT_ATOMS: atom_id res chain seq x y z
N MET A 1 -33.15 24.12 -27.50
CA MET A 1 -34.31 24.70 -26.78
C MET A 1 -33.81 25.83 -25.89
N LYS A 2 -34.52 26.96 -25.77
CA LYS A 2 -34.08 28.15 -25.00
C LYS A 2 -35.02 28.39 -23.82
N PHE A 3 -34.59 27.99 -22.63
CA PHE A 3 -35.19 28.30 -21.33
C PHE A 3 -33.97 28.50 -20.38
N PHE A 4 -33.83 29.55 -19.57
CA PHE A 4 -34.79 30.52 -19.05
C PHE A 4 -34.19 31.94 -19.05
N ASN A 5 -34.94 32.94 -19.50
CA ASN A 5 -34.52 34.34 -19.50
C ASN A 5 -35.58 35.22 -18.81
N ASN A 6 -35.75 35.08 -17.48
CA ASN A 6 -36.45 36.09 -16.66
C ASN A 6 -36.30 35.85 -15.14
N LEU A 7 -35.20 36.31 -14.54
CA LEU A 7 -35.17 36.61 -13.09
C LEU A 7 -34.18 37.72 -12.71
N PHE A 8 -34.02 38.72 -13.58
CA PHE A 8 -33.32 39.98 -13.25
C PHE A 8 -34.29 41.16 -13.36
N LYS A 9 -34.99 41.47 -12.26
CA LYS A 9 -35.65 42.77 -12.02
C LYS A 9 -35.73 43.03 -10.51
N GLY A 10 -34.70 43.71 -9.99
CA GLY A 10 -34.59 44.24 -8.64
C GLY A 10 -33.50 45.31 -8.65
N ASN A 11 -33.83 46.55 -8.24
CA ASN A 11 -33.07 47.75 -8.59
C ASN A 11 -31.86 48.05 -7.66
N PRO A 12 -30.94 48.96 -8.04
CA PRO A 12 -29.59 49.07 -7.45
C PRO A 12 -29.46 50.07 -6.28
N ARG A 13 -28.23 50.15 -5.72
CA ARG A 13 -27.73 50.87 -4.51
C ARG A 13 -27.92 50.01 -3.25
N THR A 14 -26.98 49.81 -2.31
CA THR A 14 -25.55 50.17 -2.13
C THR A 14 -25.02 49.22 -1.02
N ASN A 15 -23.72 48.96 -0.76
CA ASN A 15 -22.46 49.61 -1.19
C ASN A 15 -21.32 48.55 -1.35
N LYS A 16 -20.03 48.95 -1.30
CA LYS A 16 -18.85 48.08 -1.28
C LYS A 16 -18.62 47.37 0.07
N SER A 17 -18.26 46.09 0.03
CA SER A 17 -17.06 45.57 0.70
C SER A 17 -16.48 44.41 -0.12
N LYS A 18 -15.15 44.41 -0.28
CA LYS A 18 -14.41 43.23 -0.76
C LYS A 18 -14.01 42.46 0.49
N GLU A 19 -14.32 41.18 0.56
CA GLU A 19 -13.65 40.26 1.48
C GLU A 19 -13.62 38.87 0.85
N GLY A 20 -12.43 38.45 0.43
CA GLY A 20 -12.20 37.06 0.08
C GLY A 20 -12.19 36.25 1.38
N GLN A 21 -13.05 35.25 1.50
CA GLN A 21 -13.03 34.35 2.64
C GLN A 21 -11.87 33.36 2.51
N GLU A 22 -10.65 33.85 2.75
CA GLU A 22 -9.64 32.99 3.36
C GLU A 22 -10.19 32.57 4.71
N ARG A 23 -10.61 31.31 4.80
CA ARG A 23 -11.06 30.72 6.06
C ARG A 23 -9.82 30.56 6.94
N GLU A 24 -9.57 31.54 7.81
CA GLU A 24 -8.60 31.40 8.89
C GLU A 24 -8.93 30.13 9.69
N GLN A 25 -8.17 29.05 9.46
CA GLN A 25 -8.24 27.87 10.31
C GLN A 25 -7.83 28.31 11.71
N SER A 26 -8.78 28.25 12.64
CA SER A 26 -8.53 28.72 14.00
C SER A 26 -7.33 27.99 14.59
N LYS A 27 -6.47 28.73 15.32
CA LYS A 27 -5.27 28.19 15.99
C LYS A 27 -5.54 27.08 17.02
N PHE A 28 -6.81 26.79 17.29
CA PHE A 28 -7.32 25.75 18.18
C PHE A 28 -8.02 24.60 17.45
N MET A 29 -8.26 24.72 16.14
CA MET A 29 -8.62 23.58 15.31
C MET A 29 -7.47 22.58 15.39
N PRO A 30 -7.70 21.31 15.81
CA PRO A 30 -6.72 20.27 15.59
C PRO A 30 -6.42 20.27 14.09
N LYS A 31 -5.16 20.48 13.69
CA LYS A 31 -4.75 20.25 12.30
C LYS A 31 -5.26 18.85 11.96
N VAL A 32 -6.09 18.72 10.93
CA VAL A 32 -6.68 17.43 10.54
C VAL A 32 -5.50 16.49 10.32
N LYS A 33 -5.28 15.58 11.27
CA LYS A 33 -4.26 14.56 11.15
C LYS A 33 -4.80 13.62 10.08
N VAL A 34 -4.32 13.82 8.85
CA VAL A 34 -4.43 12.89 7.73
C VAL A 34 -4.30 11.48 8.29
N ALA A 35 -5.28 10.63 8.00
CA ALA A 35 -5.40 9.32 8.64
C ALA A 35 -4.12 8.50 8.40
N ILE A 36 -3.79 7.58 9.31
CA ILE A 36 -2.51 6.84 9.21
C ILE A 36 -2.45 6.00 7.92
N GLU A 37 -3.61 5.53 7.50
CA GLU A 37 -3.92 4.85 6.24
C GLU A 37 -3.64 5.78 5.04
N GLU A 38 -4.25 6.97 5.02
CA GLU A 38 -4.14 7.95 3.92
C GLU A 38 -2.69 8.44 3.76
N ARG A 39 -2.00 8.73 4.88
CA ARG A 39 -0.57 9.09 4.89
C ARG A 39 0.31 7.99 4.31
N PHE A 40 0.00 6.73 4.63
CA PHE A 40 0.70 5.60 4.02
C PHE A 40 0.42 5.54 2.52
N ILE A 41 -0.85 5.61 2.09
CA ILE A 41 -1.24 5.44 0.68
C ILE A 41 -0.58 6.49 -0.21
N VAL A 42 -0.58 7.77 0.20
CA VAL A 42 0.10 8.84 -0.54
C VAL A 42 1.59 8.52 -0.71
N ASN A 43 2.31 8.31 0.39
CA ASN A 43 3.74 8.02 0.35
C ASN A 43 4.08 6.71 -0.41
N PHE A 44 3.19 5.71 -0.36
CA PHE A 44 3.36 4.43 -1.03
C PHE A 44 3.20 4.56 -2.56
N ILE A 45 2.24 5.36 -3.02
CA ILE A 45 2.05 5.69 -4.43
C ILE A 45 3.18 6.59 -4.92
N ASP A 46 3.64 7.56 -4.13
CA ASP A 46 4.80 8.41 -4.44
C ASP A 46 6.10 7.61 -4.58
N ASN A 47 6.24 6.52 -3.81
CA ASN A 47 7.32 5.54 -3.99
C ASN A 47 7.17 4.68 -5.27
N GLY A 48 6.10 4.83 -6.06
CA GLY A 48 5.82 4.06 -7.28
C GLY A 48 5.00 2.78 -7.07
N GLY A 49 4.37 2.61 -5.90
CA GLY A 49 3.62 1.41 -5.54
C GLY A 49 2.20 1.39 -6.13
N LYS A 50 1.73 0.22 -6.58
CA LYS A 50 0.34 0.03 -7.05
C LYS A 50 -0.54 -0.41 -5.89
N PHE A 51 -1.52 0.40 -5.51
CA PHE A 51 -2.40 0.16 -4.35
C PHE A 51 -3.80 -0.31 -4.78
N LEU A 52 -4.29 -1.37 -4.15
CA LEU A 52 -5.67 -1.86 -4.29
C LEU A 52 -6.25 -2.11 -2.89
N TYR A 53 -7.50 -1.69 -2.68
CA TYR A 53 -8.25 -1.94 -1.44
C TYR A 53 -9.27 -3.06 -1.66
N SER A 54 -9.67 -3.75 -0.59
CA SER A 54 -10.67 -4.83 -0.62
C SER A 54 -11.42 -4.88 0.70
N GLU A 55 -12.74 -4.73 0.67
CA GLU A 55 -13.59 -4.79 1.87
C GLU A 55 -13.67 -6.22 2.44
N ASN A 56 -13.42 -7.23 1.60
CA ASN A 56 -13.54 -8.63 1.97
C ASN A 56 -12.63 -9.55 1.14
N TYR A 57 -12.62 -10.85 1.50
CA TYR A 57 -11.81 -11.87 0.85
C TYR A 57 -12.20 -12.19 -0.61
N ASN A 58 -13.43 -11.88 -1.04
CA ASN A 58 -13.81 -12.11 -2.44
C ASN A 58 -13.16 -11.04 -3.32
N GLU A 59 -13.31 -9.76 -2.96
CA GLU A 59 -12.64 -8.64 -3.62
C GLU A 59 -11.11 -8.77 -3.62
N LEU A 60 -10.50 -9.27 -2.54
CA LEU A 60 -9.06 -9.54 -2.51
C LEU A 60 -8.64 -10.55 -3.59
N ASN A 61 -9.46 -11.59 -3.81
CA ASN A 61 -9.21 -12.61 -4.83
C ASN A 61 -9.55 -12.13 -6.24
N GLU A 62 -10.53 -11.25 -6.40
CA GLU A 62 -10.84 -10.56 -7.65
C GLU A 62 -9.71 -9.61 -8.05
N ASN A 63 -9.25 -8.76 -7.13
CA ASN A 63 -8.10 -7.87 -7.31
C ASN A 63 -6.81 -8.65 -7.65
N LEU A 64 -6.53 -9.75 -6.95
CA LEU A 64 -5.43 -10.65 -7.33
C LEU A 64 -5.59 -11.17 -8.76
N SER A 65 -6.81 -11.56 -9.16
CA SER A 65 -7.11 -12.05 -10.51
C SER A 65 -6.99 -10.94 -11.57
N LEU A 66 -7.31 -9.69 -11.24
CA LEU A 66 -7.13 -8.53 -12.10
C LEU A 66 -5.63 -8.23 -12.33
N ILE A 67 -4.80 -8.29 -11.29
CA ILE A 67 -3.34 -8.15 -11.41
C ILE A 67 -2.76 -9.24 -12.31
N LEU A 68 -3.16 -10.51 -12.12
CA LEU A 68 -2.73 -11.61 -12.99
C LEU A 68 -3.11 -11.34 -14.46
N LYS A 69 -4.33 -10.87 -14.70
CA LYS A 69 -4.83 -10.55 -16.04
C LYS A 69 -4.10 -9.37 -16.68
N GLU A 70 -3.85 -8.28 -15.94
CA GLU A 70 -3.12 -7.09 -16.40
C GLU A 70 -1.71 -7.47 -16.91
N ASN A 71 -1.03 -8.38 -16.20
CA ASN A 71 0.36 -8.73 -16.45
C ASN A 71 0.54 -10.01 -17.29
N ASN A 72 -0.55 -10.63 -17.77
CA ASN A 72 -0.58 -11.91 -18.47
C ASN A 72 0.13 -13.04 -17.68
N TRP A 73 -0.16 -13.14 -16.38
CA TRP A 73 0.33 -14.19 -15.49
C TRP A 73 -0.73 -15.26 -15.23
N ILE A 74 -0.30 -16.51 -15.09
CA ILE A 74 -1.12 -17.64 -14.60
C ILE A 74 -0.80 -17.94 -13.13
N LYS A 75 -1.58 -18.82 -12.50
CA LYS A 75 -1.41 -19.14 -11.06
C LYS A 75 -0.09 -19.86 -10.77
N GLU A 76 0.44 -20.54 -11.77
CA GLU A 76 1.74 -21.22 -11.78
C GLU A 76 2.93 -20.23 -11.88
N ASP A 77 2.70 -18.99 -12.33
CA ASP A 77 3.74 -17.95 -12.33
C ASP A 77 3.99 -17.34 -10.94
N LEU A 78 3.16 -17.70 -9.95
CA LEU A 78 3.22 -17.18 -8.59
C LEU A 78 4.08 -18.04 -7.68
N LEU A 79 5.06 -17.41 -7.04
CA LEU A 79 5.74 -17.96 -5.88
C LEU A 79 4.99 -17.57 -4.61
N ILE A 80 4.49 -18.56 -3.89
CA ILE A 80 4.22 -18.47 -2.45
C ILE A 80 5.18 -19.42 -1.76
N ILE A 81 5.84 -18.93 -0.70
CA ILE A 81 6.70 -19.73 0.17
C ILE A 81 5.94 -20.12 1.44
N ASN A 82 5.55 -19.13 2.24
CA ASN A 82 4.82 -19.37 3.48
C ASN A 82 3.34 -19.74 3.19
N ASN A 83 3.03 -21.03 3.20
CA ASN A 83 1.70 -21.53 2.86
C ASN A 83 0.59 -21.03 3.82
N LYS A 84 0.92 -20.52 5.02
CA LYS A 84 -0.06 -19.89 5.94
C LYS A 84 -0.74 -18.67 5.32
N ILE A 85 -0.09 -18.01 4.37
CA ILE A 85 -0.64 -16.83 3.68
C ILE A 85 -1.93 -17.21 2.92
N LYS A 86 -1.98 -18.43 2.34
CA LYS A 86 -3.20 -18.91 1.67
C LYS A 86 -4.38 -19.07 2.61
N SER A 87 -4.16 -19.62 3.81
CA SER A 87 -5.21 -19.70 4.83
C SER A 87 -5.59 -18.33 5.40
N ASN A 88 -4.60 -17.46 5.67
CA ASN A 88 -4.81 -16.15 6.26
C ASN A 88 -5.60 -15.19 5.35
N TYR A 89 -5.40 -15.29 4.03
CA TYR A 89 -6.05 -14.45 3.02
C TYR A 89 -7.07 -15.20 2.14
N LYS A 90 -7.42 -16.44 2.50
CA LYS A 90 -8.37 -17.30 1.78
C LYS A 90 -8.08 -17.37 0.26
N LEU A 91 -6.82 -17.56 -0.10
CA LEU A 91 -6.38 -17.64 -1.49
C LEU A 91 -6.80 -18.98 -2.14
N PRO A 92 -6.98 -19.05 -3.47
CA PRO A 92 -7.43 -20.27 -4.13
C PRO A 92 -6.37 -21.39 -4.03
N ASN A 93 -6.80 -22.58 -3.61
CA ASN A 93 -5.94 -23.78 -3.50
C ASN A 93 -5.19 -24.14 -4.80
N SER A 94 -5.70 -23.70 -5.96
CA SER A 94 -5.06 -23.84 -7.27
C SER A 94 -3.72 -23.10 -7.41
N ILE A 95 -3.44 -22.07 -6.59
CA ILE A 95 -2.12 -21.44 -6.57
C ILE A 95 -1.16 -22.43 -5.90
N LYS A 96 -0.08 -22.80 -6.59
CA LYS A 96 0.91 -23.76 -6.07
C LYS A 96 1.88 -23.09 -5.08
N VAL A 97 2.73 -23.88 -4.43
CA VAL A 97 3.82 -23.41 -3.55
C VAL A 97 5.13 -23.69 -4.28
N ASN A 98 6.19 -22.92 -4.02
CA ASN A 98 7.56 -23.21 -4.46
C ASN A 98 7.68 -23.60 -5.95
N GLN A 99 7.15 -22.76 -6.85
CA GLN A 99 7.27 -22.98 -8.29
C GLN A 99 8.70 -22.70 -8.79
N GLU A 100 9.14 -23.46 -9.79
CA GLU A 100 10.37 -23.20 -10.53
C GLU A 100 10.13 -22.05 -11.53
N ASN A 101 11.08 -21.12 -11.63
CA ASN A 101 11.03 -19.93 -12.50
C ASN A 101 9.75 -19.03 -12.38
N PRO A 102 9.36 -18.59 -11.17
CA PRO A 102 8.19 -17.73 -10.96
C PRO A 102 8.39 -16.31 -11.51
N LYS A 103 7.32 -15.68 -12.01
CA LYS A 103 7.32 -14.29 -12.50
C LYS A 103 7.00 -13.26 -11.41
N CYS A 104 6.28 -13.66 -10.37
CA CYS A 104 5.87 -12.80 -9.26
C CYS A 104 5.99 -13.53 -7.92
N PHE A 105 6.49 -12.85 -6.89
CA PHE A 105 6.42 -13.31 -5.51
C PHE A 105 5.15 -12.77 -4.84
N VAL A 106 4.47 -13.60 -4.07
CA VAL A 106 3.28 -13.23 -3.28
C VAL A 106 3.56 -13.54 -1.82
N THR A 107 3.50 -12.52 -0.97
CA THR A 107 3.74 -12.68 0.47
C THR A 107 2.94 -11.68 1.32
N ASP A 108 3.05 -11.75 2.64
CA ASP A 108 2.50 -10.76 3.57
C ASP A 108 3.59 -9.79 4.04
N CYS A 109 3.31 -8.96 5.03
CA CYS A 109 4.30 -8.05 5.62
C CYS A 109 4.21 -8.00 7.13
N GLU A 110 5.26 -7.55 7.80
CA GLU A 110 5.21 -7.26 9.23
C GLU A 110 4.38 -6.01 9.49
N ASN A 111 4.67 -4.89 8.80
CA ASN A 111 3.97 -3.60 8.96
C ASN A 111 3.96 -2.74 7.68
N LEU A 112 3.04 -1.78 7.66
CA LEU A 112 2.95 -0.69 6.68
C LEU A 112 3.35 0.63 7.36
N ILE A 113 4.37 1.34 6.86
CA ILE A 113 4.99 2.48 7.54
C ILE A 113 4.49 3.81 6.97
N ALA A 114 3.59 4.48 7.70
CA ALA A 114 2.88 5.66 7.20
C ALA A 114 3.74 6.92 7.02
N ASN A 115 4.86 7.05 7.74
CA ASN A 115 5.77 8.20 7.61
C ASN A 115 6.44 8.28 6.23
N ASP A 116 6.64 7.16 5.54
CA ASP A 116 7.48 7.13 4.33
C ASP A 116 7.04 6.13 3.26
N GLY A 117 5.88 5.49 3.43
CA GLY A 117 5.27 4.59 2.44
C GLY A 117 6.01 3.26 2.26
N SER A 118 6.90 2.90 3.19
CA SER A 118 7.67 1.66 3.12
C SER A 118 6.91 0.46 3.69
N VAL A 119 7.21 -0.74 3.16
CA VAL A 119 6.66 -2.01 3.65
C VAL A 119 7.74 -2.71 4.47
N LEU A 120 7.46 -2.99 5.74
CA LEU A 120 8.39 -3.70 6.62
C LEU A 120 8.21 -5.22 6.45
N ILE A 121 9.29 -5.92 6.11
CA ILE A 121 9.34 -7.38 5.95
C ILE A 121 10.44 -7.98 6.83
N SER A 122 10.33 -9.26 7.15
CA SER A 122 11.33 -9.99 7.91
C SER A 122 11.68 -11.34 7.29
N SER A 123 12.65 -12.05 7.85
CA SER A 123 12.98 -13.42 7.45
C SER A 123 11.81 -14.41 7.61
N ASN A 124 10.74 -14.06 8.33
CA ASN A 124 9.48 -14.81 8.36
C ASN A 124 8.79 -14.87 6.98
N GLN A 125 8.90 -13.80 6.18
CA GLN A 125 8.32 -13.70 4.84
C GLN A 125 9.24 -14.28 3.75
N ILE A 126 10.56 -14.19 3.93
CA ILE A 126 11.55 -14.44 2.87
C ILE A 126 12.53 -15.61 3.15
N GLU A 127 12.32 -16.39 4.21
CA GLU A 127 13.16 -17.56 4.58
C GLU A 127 14.67 -17.26 4.60
N GLU A 128 15.05 -16.17 5.28
CA GLU A 128 16.45 -15.70 5.41
C GLU A 128 17.16 -15.32 4.08
N LYS A 129 16.50 -15.48 2.93
CA LYS A 129 17.01 -15.07 1.61
C LYS A 129 16.95 -13.54 1.47
N ASN A 130 17.84 -12.98 0.66
CA ASN A 130 17.76 -11.57 0.28
C ASN A 130 16.60 -11.34 -0.71
N LEU A 131 15.96 -10.17 -0.64
CA LEU A 131 14.86 -9.78 -1.55
C LEU A 131 15.29 -9.75 -3.04
N SER A 132 16.59 -9.67 -3.32
CA SER A 132 17.17 -9.80 -4.66
C SER A 132 17.06 -11.22 -5.24
N GLY A 133 16.97 -12.26 -4.40
CA GLY A 133 16.76 -13.65 -4.83
C GLY A 133 15.32 -13.98 -5.25
N PHE A 134 14.41 -13.02 -5.16
CA PHE A 134 13.01 -13.15 -5.56
C PHE A 134 12.73 -12.47 -6.91
N PRO A 135 11.65 -12.85 -7.62
CA PRO A 135 11.17 -12.16 -8.81
C PRO A 135 11.08 -10.64 -8.66
N ASN A 136 11.15 -9.90 -9.77
CA ASN A 136 11.08 -8.44 -9.75
C ASN A 136 9.68 -7.89 -9.50
N ASN A 137 8.65 -8.71 -9.69
CA ASN A 137 7.28 -8.39 -9.34
C ASN A 137 6.94 -8.97 -7.97
N LEU A 138 6.27 -8.16 -7.16
CA LEU A 138 5.92 -8.48 -5.78
C LEU A 138 4.48 -8.07 -5.50
N ILE A 139 3.67 -8.99 -4.97
CA ILE A 139 2.35 -8.70 -4.44
C ILE A 139 2.42 -8.89 -2.92
N ILE A 140 2.18 -7.81 -2.18
CA ILE A 140 2.02 -7.83 -0.73
C ILE A 140 0.53 -7.91 -0.41
N LEU A 141 0.16 -8.86 0.44
CA LEU A 141 -1.16 -8.96 1.05
C LEU A 141 -1.05 -8.42 2.48
N SER A 142 -1.86 -7.42 2.80
CA SER A 142 -1.86 -6.78 4.12
C SER A 142 -3.27 -6.47 4.60
N ASP A 143 -3.40 -5.89 5.79
CA ASP A 143 -4.68 -5.47 6.36
C ASP A 143 -4.59 -4.16 7.14
N THR A 144 -5.75 -3.56 7.43
CA THR A 144 -5.84 -2.25 8.11
C THR A 144 -5.27 -2.25 9.54
N LYS A 145 -4.96 -3.40 10.15
CA LYS A 145 -4.30 -3.48 11.47
C LYS A 145 -2.77 -3.41 11.39
N LYS A 146 -2.20 -3.42 10.18
CA LYS A 146 -0.74 -3.45 9.93
C LYS A 146 -0.06 -2.09 9.91
N PHE A 147 -0.82 -0.99 9.87
CA PHE A 147 -0.27 0.36 9.89
C PHE A 147 0.50 0.68 11.18
N LYS A 148 1.60 1.44 11.02
CA LYS A 148 2.43 2.04 12.06
C LYS A 148 2.94 3.38 11.56
N ASN A 149 3.17 4.35 12.45
CA ASN A 149 3.63 5.67 12.01
C ASN A 149 5.05 5.57 11.45
N ASN A 150 5.93 4.87 12.13
CA ASN A 150 7.36 4.82 11.84
C ASN A 150 7.94 3.40 12.02
N ILE A 151 9.15 3.19 11.50
CA ILE A 151 9.87 1.91 11.57
C ILE A 151 10.09 1.47 13.03
N GLY A 152 10.32 2.41 13.96
CA GLY A 152 10.50 2.10 15.38
C GLY A 152 9.28 1.44 16.03
N GLU A 153 8.08 1.93 15.72
CA GLU A 153 6.81 1.30 16.14
C GLU A 153 6.63 -0.10 15.54
N GLY A 154 7.03 -0.31 14.28
CA GLY A 154 7.01 -1.64 13.65
C GLY A 154 8.00 -2.61 14.30
N LEU A 155 9.24 -2.19 14.54
CA LEU A 155 10.25 -2.99 15.25
C LEU A 155 9.83 -3.32 16.68
N ALA A 156 9.17 -2.39 17.38
CA ALA A 156 8.61 -2.62 18.71
C ALA A 156 7.47 -3.66 18.69
N GLU A 157 6.62 -3.64 17.66
CA GLU A 157 5.56 -4.64 17.49
C GLU A 157 6.11 -6.04 17.14
N ILE A 158 7.12 -6.13 16.26
CA ILE A 158 7.81 -7.40 15.96
C ILE A 158 8.41 -7.99 17.25
N LYS A 159 9.07 -7.16 18.06
CA LYS A 159 9.67 -7.57 19.34
C LYS A 159 8.65 -8.01 20.38
N SER A 160 7.44 -7.44 20.40
CA SER A 160 6.40 -7.81 21.38
C SER A 160 5.58 -9.03 20.96
N LYS A 161 5.37 -9.26 19.65
CA LYS A 161 4.61 -10.41 19.13
C LYS A 161 5.46 -11.68 18.97
N SER A 162 6.76 -11.56 18.72
CA SER A 162 7.60 -12.70 18.30
C SER A 162 8.36 -13.31 19.47
N LYS A 163 8.13 -14.61 19.75
CA LYS A 163 8.90 -15.37 20.75
C LYS A 163 10.40 -15.47 20.42
N LYS A 164 10.74 -15.42 19.13
CA LYS A 164 12.11 -15.32 18.58
C LYS A 164 12.09 -14.19 17.57
N ILE A 165 12.98 -13.21 17.73
CA ILE A 165 13.11 -12.08 16.79
C ILE A 165 13.59 -12.63 15.43
N PRO A 166 13.03 -12.17 14.29
CA PRO A 166 13.52 -12.55 12.97
C PRO A 166 15.00 -12.22 12.77
N SER A 167 15.72 -13.12 12.11
CA SER A 167 17.15 -12.98 11.79
C SER A 167 17.48 -11.82 10.85
N ASN A 168 16.52 -11.40 10.01
CA ASN A 168 16.61 -10.23 9.16
C ASN A 168 15.29 -9.45 9.23
N ILE A 169 15.36 -8.12 9.30
CA ILE A 169 14.22 -7.22 9.19
C ILE A 169 14.66 -6.08 8.27
N THR A 170 13.89 -5.82 7.20
CA THR A 170 14.23 -4.79 6.21
C THR A 170 12.97 -4.09 5.69
N THR A 171 13.15 -2.93 5.08
CA THR A 171 12.07 -2.18 4.44
C THR A 171 12.17 -2.31 2.92
N ILE A 172 11.02 -2.51 2.27
CA ILE A 172 10.90 -2.34 0.82
C ILE A 172 10.39 -0.92 0.59
N LYS A 173 11.15 -0.16 -0.20
CA LYS A 173 10.89 1.22 -0.57
C LYS A 173 11.44 1.48 -1.98
N ASN A 174 10.90 2.49 -2.65
CA ASN A 174 11.24 2.87 -4.02
C ASN A 174 10.98 1.75 -5.04
N PHE A 175 9.75 1.74 -5.54
CA PHE A 175 9.16 0.77 -6.46
C PHE A 175 9.18 1.27 -7.91
N HIS A 176 9.70 2.48 -8.17
CA HIS A 176 9.85 3.06 -9.50
C HIS A 176 10.75 2.18 -10.39
N SER A 177 10.23 1.79 -11.55
CA SER A 177 10.93 0.98 -12.57
C SER A 177 11.71 1.82 -13.59
N SER A 178 11.74 3.14 -13.43
CA SER A 178 12.33 4.10 -14.36
C SER A 178 13.84 4.30 -14.16
N GLN A 179 14.62 3.55 -14.95
CA GLN A 179 15.87 3.84 -15.69
C GLN A 179 16.94 4.85 -15.19
N GLU A 180 16.66 5.87 -14.37
CA GLU A 180 17.69 6.77 -13.85
C GLU A 180 18.42 6.15 -12.65
N LYS A 181 19.46 5.38 -12.95
CA LYS A 181 20.46 4.93 -11.97
C LYS A 181 21.36 6.09 -11.52
N GLY A 182 20.79 7.05 -10.79
CA GLY A 182 21.57 8.04 -10.05
C GLY A 182 22.46 7.34 -9.00
N PHE A 183 23.54 8.00 -8.56
CA PHE A 183 24.48 7.44 -7.58
C PHE A 183 23.80 6.94 -6.28
N LEU A 184 22.66 7.55 -5.91
CA LEU A 184 21.83 7.20 -4.75
C LEU A 184 20.98 5.93 -4.94
N SER A 185 20.83 5.40 -6.16
CA SER A 185 20.11 4.14 -6.43
C SER A 185 21.01 2.90 -6.30
N TYR A 186 22.29 3.07 -5.97
CA TYR A 186 23.23 1.96 -5.86
C TYR A 186 22.95 1.16 -4.58
N GLY A 187 22.24 0.03 -4.74
CA GLY A 187 21.75 -0.81 -3.63
C GLY A 187 20.22 -0.80 -3.45
N THR A 188 19.48 0.09 -4.12
CA THR A 188 18.01 0.03 -4.12
C THR A 188 17.54 -1.06 -5.09
N ASN A 189 17.19 -2.22 -4.55
CA ASN A 189 16.65 -3.36 -5.30
C ASN A 189 15.17 -3.11 -5.65
N ALA A 190 14.92 -2.17 -6.57
CA ALA A 190 13.58 -1.76 -6.97
C ALA A 190 12.74 -2.95 -7.44
N LYS A 191 11.52 -3.07 -6.91
CA LYS A 191 10.55 -4.11 -7.23
C LYS A 191 9.25 -3.47 -7.70
N ASN A 192 8.64 -4.03 -8.73
CA ASN A 192 7.29 -3.68 -9.14
C ASN A 192 6.33 -4.20 -8.05
N LEU A 193 5.92 -3.32 -7.13
CA LEU A 193 5.18 -3.73 -5.94
C LEU A 193 3.70 -3.36 -6.04
N TYR A 194 2.85 -4.38 -5.97
CA TYR A 194 1.41 -4.27 -5.73
C TYR A 194 1.13 -4.51 -4.25
N LEU A 195 0.25 -3.72 -3.65
CA LEU A 195 -0.29 -3.94 -2.31
C LEU A 195 -1.81 -4.13 -2.42
N ILE A 196 -2.31 -5.28 -1.98
CA ILE A 196 -3.73 -5.51 -1.75
C ILE A 196 -3.99 -5.37 -0.25
N LEU A 197 -4.74 -4.35 0.14
CA LEU A 197 -5.09 -4.05 1.52
C LEU A 197 -6.50 -4.57 1.81
N LEU A 198 -6.60 -5.56 2.70
CA LEU A 198 -7.86 -6.11 3.19
C LEU A 198 -8.38 -5.32 4.39
N GLU A 199 -9.64 -4.90 4.35
CA GLU A 199 -10.32 -4.36 5.52
C GLU A 199 -10.46 -5.44 6.60
N LYS A 200 -10.01 -5.13 7.82
CA LYS A 200 -10.24 -5.94 9.00
C LYS A 200 -10.68 -5.03 10.12
N GLY A 201 -12.01 -4.95 10.30
CA GLY A 201 -12.64 -4.14 11.34
C GLY A 201 -11.97 -4.29 12.71
N THR A 202 -11.80 -3.16 13.38
CA THR A 202 -11.39 -3.08 14.79
C THR A 202 -12.39 -3.87 15.63
N ILE A 203 -11.88 -4.80 16.44
CA ILE A 203 -12.63 -5.50 17.49
C ILE A 203 -12.22 -4.81 18.79
#